data_AF-A0A1B9JZ23-F1
#
_entry.id   AF-A0A1B9JZ23-F1
#
_cell.length_a   1.000
_cell.length_b   1.000
_cell.length_c   1.000
_cell.angle_alpha   90.00
_cell.angle_beta   90.00
_cell.angle_gamma   90.00
#
_symmetry.space_group_name_H-M   'P 1'
#
loop_
_entity.id
_entity.type
_entity.pdbx_description
1 polymer ?
#
loop_
_entity_poly.entity_id
_entity_poly.type
_entity_poly.pdbx_seq_one_letter_code
_entity_poly.pdbx_strand_id
1 'polypeptide(L)'
;MDQNFNDRVEQVAGENIINVYVNLKNNNVDISEISQKLILQTVNFVKKRNKKIHKKRYFNLPCFAILLISLTIISVSVLNLHALVSSKTSTFEPLFSGNTLFIIVVVSLFLIPIFTKSLYERTKYLHPLLVENNKIIYELELEIQRRELWGE
;
A
#
# COMPACT_ATOMS: atom_id res chain seq x y z
N MET A 1 8.88 29.38 26.84
CA MET A 1 7.89 29.87 25.84
C MET A 1 8.12 29.20 24.49
N ASP A 2 8.82 28.05 24.48
CA ASP A 2 9.57 27.60 23.30
C ASP A 2 8.90 26.44 22.56
N GLN A 3 8.11 25.60 23.23
CA GLN A 3 7.37 24.51 22.57
C GLN A 3 6.27 25.05 21.65
N ASN A 4 5.43 25.97 22.13
CA ASN A 4 4.36 26.57 21.31
C ASN A 4 4.89 27.37 20.10
N PHE A 5 6.11 27.91 20.19
CA PHE A 5 6.74 28.62 19.07
C PHE A 5 7.29 27.62 18.05
N ASN A 6 7.99 26.58 18.50
CA ASN A 6 8.48 25.52 17.63
C ASN A 6 7.33 24.81 16.91
N ASP A 7 6.24 24.50 17.62
CA ASP A 7 5.06 23.84 17.05
C ASP A 7 4.41 24.69 15.95
N ARG A 8 4.32 26.01 16.15
CA ARG A 8 3.81 26.94 15.12
C ARG A 8 4.75 27.05 13.92
N VAL A 9 6.06 27.08 14.14
CA VAL A 9 7.05 27.13 13.06
C VAL A 9 7.02 25.85 12.23
N GLU A 10 6.92 24.69 12.88
CA GLU A 10 6.76 23.39 12.21
C GLU A 10 5.43 23.32 11.43
N GLN A 11 4.35 23.87 11.99
CA GLN A 11 3.05 23.90 11.34
C GLN A 11 3.05 24.78 10.09
N VAL A 12 3.62 25.98 10.15
CA VAL A 12 3.75 26.89 9.00
C VAL A 12 4.69 26.32 7.93
N ALA A 13 5.80 25.68 8.34
CA ALA A 13 6.68 24.98 7.41
C ALA A 13 5.98 23.80 6.71
N GLY A 14 5.16 23.04 7.45
CA GLY A 14 4.33 21.97 6.92
C GLY A 14 3.28 22.46 5.92
N GLU A 15 2.59 23.56 6.23
CA GLU A 15 1.62 24.20 5.33
C GLU A 15 2.27 24.67 4.03
N ASN A 16 3.45 25.28 4.10
CA ASN A 16 4.18 25.72 2.91
C ASN A 16 4.57 24.55 1.99
N ILE A 17 5.01 23.42 2.56
CA ILE A 17 5.33 22.21 1.80
C ILE A 17 4.06 21.63 1.14
N ILE A 18 2.94 21.62 1.86
CA ILE A 18 1.66 21.13 1.33
C ILE A 18 1.15 22.04 0.21
N ASN A 19 1.25 23.36 0.38
CA ASN A 19 0.82 24.34 -0.62
C ASN A 19 1.63 24.21 -1.92
N VAL A 20 2.95 24.07 -1.81
CA VAL A 20 3.79 23.80 -3.00
C VAL A 20 3.42 22.48 -3.67
N TYR A 21 3.23 21.41 -2.90
CA TYR A 21 2.79 20.12 -3.46
C TYR A 21 1.43 20.23 -4.18
N VAL A 22 0.44 20.90 -3.60
CA VAL A 22 -0.89 21.10 -4.21
C VAL A 22 -0.81 21.98 -5.45
N ASN A 23 -0.01 23.04 -5.42
CA ASN A 23 0.13 23.95 -6.55
C ASN A 23 0.87 23.30 -7.72
N LEU A 24 1.91 22.50 -7.46
CA LEU A 24 2.59 21.69 -8.49
C LEU A 24 1.64 20.67 -9.10
N LYS A 25 0.83 19.99 -8.27
CA LYS A 25 -0.20 19.06 -8.74
C LYS A 25 -1.20 19.72 -9.70
N ASN A 26 -1.54 20.98 -9.44
CA ASN A 26 -2.49 21.74 -10.24
C ASN A 26 -1.82 22.51 -11.40
N ASN A 27 -0.51 22.36 -11.63
CA ASN A 27 0.28 23.12 -12.60
C ASN A 27 0.16 24.65 -12.45
N ASN A 28 -0.03 25.15 -11.22
CA ASN A 28 -0.33 26.56 -10.94
C ASN A 28 0.90 27.38 -10.51
N VAL A 29 2.10 26.79 -10.48
CA VAL A 29 3.31 27.45 -9.98
C VAL A 29 4.49 27.07 -10.87
N ASP A 30 5.33 28.07 -11.18
CA ASP A 30 6.62 27.85 -11.80
C ASP A 30 7.62 27.33 -10.75
N ILE A 31 8.24 26.19 -11.05
CA ILE A 31 9.16 25.50 -10.13
C ILE A 31 10.42 26.35 -9.91
N SER A 32 10.81 27.17 -10.89
CA SER A 32 12.01 28.02 -10.77
C SER A 32 11.89 29.09 -9.70
N GLU A 33 10.67 29.53 -9.34
CA GLU A 33 10.46 30.55 -8.31
C GLU A 33 10.56 30.01 -6.87
N ILE A 34 10.55 28.68 -6.71
CA ILE A 34 10.58 28.02 -5.41
C ILE A 34 12.02 27.94 -4.91
N SER A 35 12.26 28.25 -3.63
CA SER A 35 13.58 28.07 -3.03
C SER A 35 14.03 26.59 -3.02
N GLN A 36 15.31 26.34 -3.31
CA GLN A 36 15.90 24.98 -3.39
C GLN A 36 15.67 24.17 -2.10
N LYS A 37 15.78 24.81 -0.92
CA LYS A 37 15.48 24.18 0.37
C LYS A 37 14.04 23.65 0.45
N LEU A 38 13.08 24.42 -0.06
CA LEU A 38 11.67 24.05 -0.04
C LEU A 38 11.33 22.99 -1.10
N ILE A 39 12.02 23.00 -2.25
CA ILE A 39 11.98 21.92 -3.24
C ILE A 39 12.44 20.61 -2.60
N LEU A 40 13.60 20.60 -1.95
CA LEU A 40 14.17 19.41 -1.31
C LEU A 40 13.26 18.85 -0.19
N GLN A 41 12.68 19.73 0.62
CA GLN A 41 11.70 19.35 1.64
C GLN A 41 10.43 18.75 1.01
N THR A 42 9.95 19.31 -0.11
CA THR A 42 8.79 18.80 -0.84
C THR A 42 9.07 17.42 -1.44
N VAL A 43 10.23 17.22 -2.07
CA VAL A 43 10.64 15.90 -2.59
C VAL A 43 10.63 14.86 -1.47
N ASN A 44 11.23 15.16 -0.32
CA ASN A 44 11.25 14.26 0.83
C ASN A 44 9.85 13.96 1.37
N PHE A 45 8.97 14.97 1.42
CA PHE A 45 7.57 14.80 1.80
C PHE A 45 6.82 13.87 0.84
N VAL A 46 6.94 14.08 -0.48
CA VAL A 46 6.27 13.25 -1.49
C VAL A 46 6.83 11.83 -1.49
N LYS A 47 8.15 11.63 -1.35
CA LYS A 47 8.78 10.30 -1.17
C LYS A 47 8.24 9.57 0.06
N LYS A 48 8.09 10.27 1.19
CA LYS A 48 7.49 9.70 2.43
C LYS A 48 6.02 9.32 2.21
N ARG A 49 5.27 10.12 1.45
CA ARG A 49 3.87 9.83 1.07
C ARG A 49 3.80 8.60 0.16
N ASN A 50 4.67 8.48 -0.84
CA ASN A 50 4.78 7.30 -1.70
C ASN A 50 5.12 6.04 -0.90
N LYS A 51 6.04 6.12 0.07
CA LYS A 51 6.33 4.99 0.97
C LYS A 51 5.09 4.56 1.75
N LYS A 52 4.27 5.50 2.24
CA LYS A 52 2.98 5.18 2.89
C LYS A 52 1.98 4.55 1.92
N ILE A 53 1.88 5.04 0.68
CA ILE A 53 1.00 4.49 -0.35
C ILE A 53 1.43 3.08 -0.75
N HIS A 54 2.72 2.85 -0.97
CA HIS A 54 3.29 1.51 -1.19
C HIS A 54 2.95 0.58 -0.02
N LYS A 55 3.13 1.03 1.23
CA LYS A 55 2.71 0.24 2.39
C LYS A 55 1.22 -0.07 2.34
N LYS A 56 0.34 0.88 2.02
CA LYS A 56 -1.11 0.62 1.92
C LYS A 56 -1.49 -0.31 0.75
N ARG A 57 -0.76 -0.26 -0.37
CA ARG A 57 -1.04 -1.06 -1.57
C ARG A 57 -0.50 -2.49 -1.46
N TYR A 58 0.72 -2.67 -0.95
CA TYR A 58 1.41 -3.96 -0.91
C TYR A 58 1.29 -4.66 0.44
N PHE A 59 1.17 -3.90 1.53
CA PHE A 59 0.71 -4.43 2.82
C PHE A 59 -0.82 -4.47 2.84
N ASN A 60 -1.39 -5.00 1.75
CA ASN A 60 -2.78 -5.40 1.70
C ASN A 60 -2.91 -6.62 2.61
N LEU A 61 -3.15 -6.34 3.90
CA LEU A 61 -3.68 -7.26 4.92
C LEU A 61 -4.66 -8.31 4.35
N PRO A 62 -5.54 -7.95 3.40
CA PRO A 62 -6.49 -8.92 2.91
C PRO A 62 -5.98 -9.83 1.77
N CYS A 63 -4.90 -9.48 1.05
CA CYS A 63 -4.16 -10.47 0.24
C CYS A 63 -3.51 -11.53 1.14
N PHE A 64 -2.90 -11.11 2.25
CA PHE A 64 -2.38 -12.02 3.27
C PHE A 64 -3.50 -12.89 3.89
N ALA A 65 -4.68 -12.30 4.15
CA ALA A 65 -5.81 -13.04 4.68
C ALA A 65 -6.33 -14.09 3.69
N ILE A 66 -6.44 -13.75 2.40
CA ILE A 66 -6.83 -14.72 1.35
C ILE A 66 -5.78 -15.84 1.25
N LEU A 67 -4.49 -15.50 1.32
CA LEU A 67 -3.40 -16.47 1.27
C LEU A 67 -3.46 -17.42 2.49
N LEU A 68 -3.67 -16.87 3.69
CA LEU A 68 -3.87 -17.65 4.92
C LEU A 68 -5.10 -18.55 4.86
N ILE A 69 -6.24 -18.05 4.37
CA ILE A 69 -7.48 -18.82 4.20
C ILE A 69 -7.26 -19.96 3.19
N SER A 70 -6.62 -19.67 2.05
CA SER A 70 -6.31 -20.69 1.05
C SER A 70 -5.35 -21.76 1.60
N LEU A 71 -4.33 -21.37 2.37
CA LEU A 71 -3.38 -22.28 2.99
C LEU A 71 -4.04 -23.16 4.06
N THR A 72 -4.98 -22.61 4.84
CA THR A 72 -5.74 -23.39 5.84
C THR A 72 -6.66 -24.40 5.17
N ILE A 73 -7.36 -24.02 4.10
CA ILE A 73 -8.21 -24.95 3.33
C ILE A 73 -7.36 -26.09 2.75
N ILE A 74 -6.19 -25.77 2.16
CA ILE A 74 -5.27 -26.78 1.62
C ILE A 74 -4.78 -27.70 2.74
N SER A 75 -4.33 -27.15 3.87
CA SER A 75 -3.84 -27.94 5.02
C SER A 75 -4.90 -28.88 5.56
N VAL A 76 -6.14 -28.41 5.74
CA VAL A 76 -7.27 -29.22 6.20
C VAL A 76 -7.60 -30.32 5.18
N SER A 77 -7.56 -30.01 3.89
CA SER A 77 -7.81 -30.99 2.83
C SER A 77 -6.75 -32.08 2.79
N VAL A 78 -5.47 -31.72 2.96
CA VAL A 78 -4.35 -32.67 3.03
C VAL A 78 -4.46 -33.56 4.27
N LEU A 79 -4.77 -33.00 5.43
CA LEU A 79 -4.96 -33.76 6.67
C LEU A 79 -6.14 -34.75 6.56
N ASN A 80 -7.26 -34.34 5.96
CA ASN A 80 -8.41 -35.22 5.75
C ASN A 80 -8.12 -36.32 4.71
N LEU A 81 -7.34 -36.01 3.67
CA LEU A 81 -6.93 -37.01 2.68
C LEU A 81 -5.94 -38.01 3.28
N HIS A 82 -4.99 -37.54 4.09
CA HIS A 82 -4.09 -38.40 4.86
C HIS A 82 -4.88 -39.31 5.81
N ALA A 83 -5.84 -38.77 6.56
CA ALA A 83 -6.72 -39.56 7.42
C ALA A 83 -7.49 -40.63 6.62
N LEU A 84 -8.04 -40.29 5.45
CA LEU A 84 -8.74 -41.24 4.59
C LEU A 84 -7.82 -42.38 4.11
N VAL A 85 -6.59 -42.06 3.67
CA VAL A 85 -5.61 -43.05 3.21
C VAL A 85 -5.10 -43.91 4.37
N SER A 86 -4.84 -43.29 5.53
CA SER A 86 -4.36 -43.96 6.74
C SER A 86 -5.45 -44.71 7.51
N SER A 87 -6.74 -44.47 7.25
CA SER A 87 -7.84 -45.20 7.89
C SER A 87 -7.81 -46.72 7.65
N LYS A 88 -7.02 -47.17 6.65
CA LYS A 88 -6.74 -48.59 6.40
C LYS A 88 -5.66 -49.19 7.32
N THR A 89 -4.87 -48.37 8.00
CA THR A 89 -3.71 -48.78 8.82
C THR A 89 -3.66 -48.18 10.23
N SER A 90 -4.43 -47.13 10.53
CA SER A 90 -4.52 -46.51 11.86
C SER A 90 -5.90 -45.86 12.11
N THR A 91 -6.29 -45.70 13.38
CA THR A 91 -7.55 -45.10 13.86
C THR A 91 -7.62 -43.58 13.70
N PHE A 92 -7.00 -43.04 12.65
CA PHE A 92 -6.98 -41.59 12.43
C PHE A 92 -8.26 -41.19 11.68
N GLU A 93 -9.22 -40.64 12.42
CA GLU A 93 -10.48 -40.17 11.83
C GLU A 93 -10.30 -38.84 11.10
N PRO A 94 -11.01 -38.62 9.97
CA PRO A 94 -10.98 -37.35 9.27
C PRO A 94 -11.56 -36.23 10.14
N LEU A 95 -10.93 -35.05 10.07
CA LEU A 95 -11.24 -33.86 10.87
C LEU A 95 -12.58 -33.23 10.47
N PHE A 96 -13.03 -33.46 9.24
CA PHE A 96 -14.36 -33.07 8.75
C PHE A 96 -14.96 -34.17 7.88
N SER A 97 -16.29 -34.28 7.90
CA SER A 97 -17.01 -35.12 6.94
C SER A 97 -16.83 -34.59 5.51
N GLY A 98 -16.92 -35.47 4.50
CA GLY A 98 -16.81 -35.07 3.09
C GLY A 98 -17.83 -33.98 2.69
N ASN A 99 -19.05 -34.05 3.23
CA ASN A 99 -20.09 -33.04 2.98
C ASN A 99 -19.71 -31.67 3.56
N THR A 100 -19.16 -31.64 4.77
CA THR A 100 -18.71 -30.40 5.42
C THR A 100 -17.54 -29.78 4.66
N LEU A 101 -16.57 -30.60 4.21
CA LEU A 101 -15.45 -30.16 3.39
C LEU A 101 -15.90 -29.55 2.06
N PHE A 102 -16.84 -30.20 1.38
CA PHE A 102 -17.40 -29.71 0.12
C PHE A 102 -18.05 -28.33 0.29
N ILE A 103 -18.85 -28.15 1.33
CA ILE A 103 -19.48 -26.85 1.64
C ILE A 103 -18.41 -25.77 1.90
N ILE A 104 -17.37 -26.08 2.68
CA ILE A 104 -16.27 -25.13 2.97
C ILE A 104 -15.57 -24.69 1.67
N VAL A 105 -15.27 -25.62 0.78
CA VAL A 105 -14.61 -25.34 -0.51
C VAL A 105 -15.50 -24.48 -1.40
N VAL A 106 -16.78 -24.83 -1.54
CA VAL A 106 -17.75 -24.07 -2.36
C VAL A 106 -17.92 -22.66 -1.83
N VAL A 107 -18.12 -22.49 -0.52
CA VAL A 107 -18.25 -21.15 0.10
C VAL A 107 -16.98 -20.32 -0.11
N SER A 108 -15.81 -20.94 0.04
CA SER A 108 -14.52 -20.25 -0.16
C SER A 108 -14.31 -19.81 -1.61
N LEU A 109 -14.73 -20.62 -2.58
CA LEU A 109 -14.70 -20.27 -4.01
C LEU A 109 -15.52 -19.02 -4.35
N PHE A 110 -16.61 -18.76 -3.64
CA PHE A 110 -17.40 -17.54 -3.83
C PHE A 110 -16.87 -16.35 -3.03
N LEU A 111 -16.40 -16.57 -1.80
CA LEU A 111 -15.91 -15.48 -0.95
C LEU A 111 -14.60 -14.88 -1.45
N ILE A 112 -13.65 -15.70 -1.92
CA ILE A 112 -12.32 -15.22 -2.35
C ILE A 112 -12.42 -14.19 -3.50
N PRO A 113 -13.17 -14.42 -4.60
CA PRO A 113 -13.40 -13.42 -5.64
C PRO A 113 -14.08 -12.14 -5.16
N ILE A 114 -15.05 -12.26 -4.25
CA ILE A 114 -15.77 -11.10 -3.71
C ILE A 114 -14.82 -10.23 -2.87
N PHE A 115 -14.03 -10.86 -2.00
CA PHE A 115 -13.01 -10.16 -1.22
C PHE A 115 -11.95 -9.54 -2.13
N THR A 116 -11.35 -10.30 -3.05
CA THR A 116 -10.34 -9.75 -3.99
C THR A 116 -10.87 -8.55 -4.77
N LYS A 117 -12.08 -8.61 -5.31
CA LYS A 117 -12.71 -7.49 -6.03
C LYS A 117 -12.90 -6.27 -5.14
N SER A 118 -13.43 -6.45 -3.92
CA SER A 118 -13.63 -5.36 -2.95
C SER A 118 -12.30 -4.65 -2.63
N LEU A 119 -11.22 -5.41 -2.50
CA LEU A 119 -9.88 -4.89 -2.18
C LEU A 119 -9.24 -4.18 -3.36
N TYR A 120 -9.43 -4.75 -4.55
CA TYR A 120 -8.99 -4.12 -5.78
C TYR A 120 -9.64 -2.75 -5.94
N GLU A 121 -10.97 -2.64 -5.82
CA GLU A 121 -11.67 -1.36 -5.89
C GLU A 121 -11.17 -0.37 -4.83
N ARG A 122 -10.94 -0.83 -3.59
CA ARG A 122 -10.38 -0.01 -2.51
C ARG A 122 -8.93 0.41 -2.70
N THR A 123 -8.19 -0.18 -3.64
CA THR A 123 -6.77 0.15 -3.85
C THR A 123 -6.43 0.62 -5.25
N LYS A 124 -7.37 0.52 -6.20
CA LYS A 124 -7.21 0.94 -7.60
C LYS A 124 -6.74 2.38 -7.74
N TYR A 125 -7.26 3.29 -6.90
CA TYR A 125 -6.90 4.72 -6.91
C TYR A 125 -5.48 4.99 -6.40
N LEU A 126 -4.85 4.06 -5.68
CA LEU A 126 -3.48 4.25 -5.18
C LEU A 126 -2.45 4.21 -6.32
N HIS A 127 -2.73 3.53 -7.42
CA HIS A 127 -1.79 3.45 -8.53
C HIS A 127 -1.67 4.76 -9.32
N PRO A 128 -2.76 5.42 -9.75
CA PRO A 128 -2.68 6.75 -10.36
C PRO A 128 -1.99 7.77 -9.44
N LEU A 129 -2.29 7.75 -8.14
CA LEU A 129 -1.65 8.64 -7.16
C LEU A 129 -0.13 8.43 -7.07
N LEU A 130 0.36 7.19 -7.19
CA LEU A 130 1.80 6.91 -7.22
C LEU A 130 2.45 7.46 -8.48
N VAL A 131 1.81 7.30 -9.64
CA VAL A 131 2.32 7.80 -10.93
C VAL A 131 2.42 9.32 -10.90
N GLU A 132 1.37 9.99 -10.43
CA GLU A 132 1.32 11.44 -10.30
C GLU A 132 2.39 11.97 -9.34
N ASN A 133 2.53 11.36 -8.15
CA ASN A 133 3.58 11.73 -7.21
C ASN A 133 4.99 11.50 -7.76
N ASN A 134 5.21 10.44 -8.54
CA ASN A 134 6.50 10.17 -9.17
C ASN A 134 6.83 11.21 -10.25
N LYS A 135 5.84 11.70 -11.00
CA LYS A 135 6.03 12.80 -11.95
C LYS A 135 6.48 14.08 -11.25
N ILE A 136 5.80 14.44 -10.15
CA ILE A 136 6.16 15.61 -9.33
C ILE A 136 7.58 15.46 -8.75
N ILE A 137 7.94 14.27 -8.24
CA ILE A 137 9.30 14.02 -7.74
C ILE A 137 10.32 14.23 -8.87
N TYR A 138 10.06 13.67 -10.05
CA TYR A 138 10.97 13.78 -11.20
C TYR A 138 11.18 15.23 -11.63
N GLU A 139 10.11 16.02 -11.74
CA GLU A 139 10.19 17.44 -12.11
C GLU A 139 10.98 18.25 -11.08
N LEU A 140 10.77 18.00 -9.79
CA LEU A 140 11.51 18.66 -8.72
C LEU A 140 12.99 18.23 -8.67
N GLU A 141 13.29 16.96 -8.92
CA GLU A 141 14.67 16.45 -8.98
C GLU A 141 15.43 17.00 -10.19
N LEU A 142 14.77 17.12 -11.34
CA LEU A 142 15.34 17.80 -12.51
C LEU A 142 15.70 19.25 -12.21
N GLU A 143 14.81 19.98 -11.54
CA GLU A 143 15.07 21.37 -11.17
C GLU A 143 16.23 21.51 -10.17
N ILE A 144 16.34 20.58 -9.20
CA ILE A 144 17.51 20.52 -8.31
C ILE A 144 18.80 20.35 -9.13
N GLN A 145 18.83 19.37 -10.04
CA GLN A 145 19.99 19.11 -10.89
C GLN A 145 20.32 20.30 -11.78
N ARG A 146 19.31 20.99 -12.31
CA ARG A 146 19.49 22.20 -13.12
C ARG A 146 20.22 23.29 -12.35
N ARG A 147 19.84 23.52 -11.09
CA ARG A 147 20.45 24.53 -10.22
C ARG A 147 21.87 24.15 -9.81
N GLU A 148 22.09 22.89 -9.47
CA GLU A 148 23.42 22.35 -9.19
C GLU A 148 24.37 22.54 -10.39
N LEU A 149 23.87 22.34 -11.62
CA LEU A 149 24.64 22.58 -12.85
C LEU A 149 24.93 24.06 -13.13
N TRP A 150 24.13 24.98 -12.59
CA TRP A 150 24.33 26.42 -12.72
C TRP A 150 25.11 27.04 -11.55
N GLY A 151 25.43 26.24 -10.52
CA GLY A 151 26.15 26.70 -9.34
C GLY A 151 25.29 27.47 -8.33
N GLU A 152 23.97 27.27 -8.38
CA GLU A 152 22.99 27.71 -7.36
C GLU A 152 22.82 26.66 -6.26
#